data_AF-A0A967SWQ9-F1
#
_entry.id   AF-A0A967SWQ9-F1
#
_cell.length_a   1.000
_cell.length_b   1.000
_cell.length_c   1.000
_cell.angle_alpha   90.00
_cell.angle_beta   90.00
_cell.angle_gamma   90.00
#
_symmetry.space_group_name_H-M   'P 1'
#
loop_
_entity.id
_entity.type
_entity.pdbx_description
1 polymer ?
#
loop_
_entity_poly.entity_id
_entity_poly.type
_entity_poly.pdbx_seq_one_letter_code
_entity_poly.pdbx_strand_id
1 'polypeptide(L)'
;PNRGSVIIDTLSDGDVLGWSWLFHPFQWHFNARALEPTNAVEFDARALRDKKSEDIYFGYTLLQRTARLLESRLEATREHLVEVLASPDYQQQV
;
A
#
# COMPACT_ATOMS: atom_id res chain seq x y z
N PRO A 1 -7.54 3.36 -20.55
CA PRO A 1 -8.76 3.19 -19.73
C PRO A 1 -9.66 2.08 -20.29
N ASN A 2 -9.37 0.81 -19.93
CA ASN A 2 -10.29 -0.35 -19.83
C ASN A 2 -9.47 -1.64 -19.58
N ARG A 3 -8.48 -1.63 -18.66
CA ARG A 3 -7.63 -2.82 -18.40
C ARG A 3 -8.15 -3.72 -17.26
N GLY A 4 -9.38 -3.51 -16.78
CA GLY A 4 -9.87 -4.20 -15.58
C GLY A 4 -9.11 -3.81 -14.31
N SER A 5 -9.38 -4.51 -13.20
CA SER A 5 -8.60 -4.38 -11.97
C SER A 5 -7.27 -5.13 -12.14
N VAL A 6 -6.15 -4.42 -11.96
CA VAL A 6 -4.81 -5.02 -11.95
C VAL A 6 -4.41 -5.26 -10.51
N ILE A 7 -3.99 -6.49 -10.20
CA ILE A 7 -3.38 -6.82 -8.90
C ILE A 7 -1.97 -6.23 -8.92
N ILE A 8 -1.74 -5.26 -8.05
CA ILE A 8 -0.43 -4.59 -7.92
C ILE A 8 0.41 -5.19 -6.78
N ASP A 9 -0.22 -5.90 -5.85
CA ASP A 9 0.39 -6.40 -4.62
C ASP A 9 -0.50 -7.48 -3.98
N THR A 10 0.09 -8.45 -3.27
CA THR A 10 -0.61 -9.47 -2.49
C THR A 10 -0.05 -9.46 -1.07
N LEU A 11 -0.92 -9.15 -0.11
CA LEU A 11 -0.53 -8.97 1.29
C LEU A 11 -0.63 -10.29 2.06
N SER A 12 0.29 -10.48 3.00
CA SER A 12 0.38 -11.61 3.92
C SER A 12 0.16 -11.18 5.37
N ASP A 13 0.23 -12.14 6.31
CA ASP A 13 0.13 -11.84 7.73
C ASP A 13 1.16 -10.80 8.19
N GLY A 14 0.72 -9.84 9.00
CA GLY A 14 1.56 -8.73 9.47
C GLY A 14 1.65 -7.53 8.51
N ASP A 15 1.19 -7.67 7.26
CA ASP A 15 1.20 -6.54 6.32
C ASP A 15 0.11 -5.51 6.63
N VAL A 16 0.43 -4.26 6.31
CA VAL A 16 -0.47 -3.12 6.53
C VAL A 16 -1.06 -2.66 5.20
N LEU A 17 -2.39 -2.53 5.14
CA LEU A 17 -3.09 -1.90 4.03
C LEU A 17 -3.67 -0.52 4.41
N GLY A 18 -4.06 0.25 3.40
CA GLY A 18 -4.81 1.49 3.58
C GLY A 18 -4.00 2.72 4.01
N TRP A 19 -2.67 2.65 4.15
CA TRP A 19 -1.81 3.73 4.66
C TRP A 19 -1.97 5.12 3.99
N SER A 20 -2.52 5.19 2.78
CA SER A 20 -2.68 6.45 2.03
C SER A 20 -3.60 7.46 2.71
N TRP A 21 -4.46 7.03 3.64
CA TRP A 21 -5.26 7.95 4.45
C TRP A 21 -4.43 8.85 5.38
N LEU A 22 -3.14 8.57 5.56
CA LEU A 22 -2.25 9.38 6.41
C LEU A 22 -1.86 10.71 5.74
N PHE A 23 -1.91 10.76 4.41
CA PHE A 23 -1.53 11.92 3.61
C PHE A 23 -2.78 12.54 2.97
N HIS A 24 -2.84 13.87 2.91
CA HIS A 24 -3.95 14.56 2.24
C HIS A 24 -4.06 14.08 0.77
N PRO A 25 -5.27 13.77 0.24
CA PRO A 25 -6.62 14.08 0.76
C PRO A 25 -7.24 13.02 1.69
N PHE A 26 -6.43 12.16 2.30
CA PHE A 26 -6.83 11.13 3.26
C PHE A 26 -7.71 10.02 2.65
N GLN A 27 -7.45 9.69 1.39
CA GLN A 27 -8.21 8.70 0.62
C GLN A 27 -7.39 7.44 0.37
N TRP A 28 -8.07 6.33 0.11
CA TRP A 28 -7.44 5.09 -0.34
C TRP A 28 -6.97 5.25 -1.78
N HIS A 29 -5.70 4.96 -2.05
CA HIS A 29 -5.18 4.95 -3.42
C HIS A 29 -5.52 3.65 -4.16
N PHE A 30 -5.71 2.56 -3.42
CA PHE A 30 -5.94 1.22 -3.96
C PHE A 30 -7.09 0.57 -3.24
N ASN A 31 -7.82 -0.30 -3.94
CA ASN A 31 -8.79 -1.18 -3.32
C ASN A 31 -8.10 -2.50 -2.92
N ALA A 32 -8.68 -3.20 -1.95
CA ALA A 32 -8.23 -4.52 -1.55
C ALA A 32 -9.44 -5.46 -1.42
N ARG A 33 -9.21 -6.75 -1.65
CA ARG A 33 -10.18 -7.81 -1.36
C ARG A 33 -9.46 -8.97 -0.70
N ALA A 34 -10.09 -9.61 0.27
CA ALA A 34 -9.58 -10.85 0.83
C ALA A 34 -9.67 -11.97 -0.21
N LEU A 35 -8.59 -12.72 -0.39
CA LEU A 35 -8.55 -13.89 -1.30
C LEU A 35 -8.95 -15.18 -0.59
N GLU A 36 -8.88 -15.19 0.73
CA GLU A 36 -9.21 -16.28 1.65
C GLU A 36 -9.83 -15.71 2.93
N PRO A 37 -10.39 -16.51 3.87
CA PRO A 37 -10.84 -16.02 5.16
C PRO A 37 -9.71 -15.30 5.91
N THR A 38 -9.87 -13.98 6.12
CA THR A 38 -8.83 -13.12 6.71
C THR A 38 -9.38 -12.39 7.93
N ASN A 39 -8.58 -12.34 9.00
CA ASN A 39 -8.83 -11.46 10.13
C ASN A 39 -7.90 -10.24 10.02
N ALA A 40 -8.43 -9.05 10.25
CA ALA A 40 -7.65 -7.82 10.23
C ALA A 40 -7.95 -6.96 11.46
N VAL A 41 -6.94 -6.21 11.90
CA VAL A 41 -7.12 -5.17 12.91
C VAL A 41 -7.36 -3.85 12.19
N GLU A 42 -8.53 -3.26 12.40
CA GLU A 42 -8.86 -1.94 11.88
C GLU A 42 -8.44 -0.86 12.88
N PHE A 43 -7.89 0.24 12.34
CA PHE A 43 -7.62 1.45 13.10
C PHE A 43 -8.42 2.61 12.55
N ASP A 44 -8.99 3.43 13.44
CA ASP A 44 -9.61 4.69 13.04
C ASP A 44 -8.54 5.67 12.55
N ALA A 45 -8.57 5.92 11.23
CA ALA A 45 -7.63 6.80 10.55
C ALA A 45 -7.68 8.26 11.06
N ARG A 46 -8.85 8.76 11.48
CA ARG A 46 -8.97 10.11 12.05
C ARG A 46 -8.32 10.15 13.43
N ALA A 47 -8.64 9.20 14.30
CA ALA A 47 -8.06 9.14 15.63
C ALA A 47 -6.53 9.04 15.58
N LEU A 48 -5.97 8.24 14.66
CA LEU A 48 -4.52 8.15 14.46
C LEU A 48 -3.90 9.47 13.99
N ARG A 49 -4.57 10.23 13.12
CA ARG A 49 -4.08 11.54 12.65
C ARG A 49 -4.15 12.61 13.74
N ASP A 50 -5.21 12.62 14.52
CA ASP A 50 -5.36 13.55 15.64
C ASP A 50 -4.27 13.26 16.68
N LYS A 51 -4.08 11.98 17.04
CA LYS A 51 -3.04 11.55 17.97
C LYS A 51 -1.62 11.85 17.49
N LYS A 52 -1.35 11.71 16.18
CA LYS A 52 -0.08 12.11 15.56
C LYS A 52 0.26 13.58 15.80
N SER A 53 -0.74 14.44 15.86
CA SER A 53 -0.55 15.89 16.01
C SER A 53 -0.38 16.28 17.49
N GLU A 54 -0.96 15.50 18.40
CA GLU A 54 -0.86 15.69 19.85
C GLU A 54 0.44 15.15 20.45
N ASP A 55 1.01 14.09 19.87
CA ASP A 55 2.19 13.39 20.39
C ASP A 55 3.25 13.21 19.31
N ILE A 56 4.36 13.94 19.46
CA ILE A 56 5.48 13.94 18.50
C ILE A 56 6.15 12.57 18.41
N TYR A 57 6.31 11.84 19.52
CA TYR A 57 6.94 10.52 19.51
C TYR A 57 6.08 9.49 18.80
N PHE A 58 4.77 9.54 19.06
CA PHE A 58 3.80 8.73 18.36
C PHE A 58 3.78 9.06 16.86
N GLY A 59 3.68 10.35 16.51
CA GLY A 59 3.67 10.83 15.14
C GLY A 59 4.93 10.44 14.35
N TYR A 60 6.10 10.57 14.98
CA TYR A 60 7.37 10.14 14.39
C TYR A 60 7.41 8.63 14.14
N THR A 61 6.98 7.84 15.12
CA THR A 61 6.95 6.37 15.00
C THR A 61 5.97 5.92 13.91
N LEU A 62 4.78 6.53 13.84
CA LEU A 62 3.79 6.26 12.81
C LEU A 62 4.35 6.57 11.41
N LEU A 63 5.03 7.72 11.26
CA LEU A 63 5.67 8.10 10.00
C LEU A 63 6.82 7.16 9.63
N GLN A 64 7.69 6.77 10.57
CA GLN A 64 8.77 5.82 10.29
C GLN A 64 8.23 4.46 9.81
N ARG A 65 7.21 3.92 10.48
CA ARG A 65 6.58 2.65 10.07
C ARG A 65 5.94 2.76 8.69
N THR A 66 5.27 3.88 8.43
CA THR A 66 4.66 4.13 7.12
C THR A 66 5.71 4.28 6.02
N ALA A 67 6.83 4.97 6.28
CA ALA A 67 7.90 5.14 5.30
C ALA A 67 8.53 3.80 4.88
N ARG A 68 8.77 2.88 5.83
CA ARG A 68 9.26 1.52 5.52
C ARG A 68 8.27 0.74 4.66
N LEU A 69 6.98 0.84 4.97
CA LEU A 69 5.93 0.22 4.16
C LEU A 69 5.90 0.77 2.72
N LEU A 70 6.10 2.08 2.56
CA LEU A 70 6.19 2.73 1.25
C LEU A 70 7.41 2.25 0.45
N GLU A 71 8.56 2.15 1.12
CA GLU A 71 9.81 1.65 0.53
C GLU A 71 9.62 0.23 -0.01
N SER A 72 9.14 -0.70 0.83
CA SER A 72 8.90 -2.09 0.42
C SER A 72 7.91 -2.22 -0.74
N ARG A 73 6.81 -1.44 -0.71
CA ARG A 73 5.82 -1.45 -1.80
C ARG A 73 6.38 -0.86 -3.10
N LEU A 74 7.23 0.16 -3.01
CA LEU A 74 7.88 0.75 -4.18
C LEU A 74 8.88 -0.21 -4.81
N GLU A 75 9.66 -0.92 -3.98
CA GLU A 75 10.57 -1.97 -4.43
C GLU A 75 9.82 -3.10 -5.14
N ALA A 76 8.79 -3.67 -4.50
CA ALA A 76 7.95 -4.71 -5.10
C ALA A 76 7.30 -4.26 -6.43
N THR A 77 6.81 -3.01 -6.48
CA THR A 77 6.25 -2.45 -7.72
C THR A 77 7.30 -2.33 -8.82
N ARG A 78 8.53 -1.92 -8.49
CA ARG A 78 9.63 -1.82 -9.46
C ARG A 78 10.03 -3.20 -9.99
N GLU A 79 10.15 -4.19 -9.12
CA GLU A 79 10.44 -5.58 -9.51
C GLU A 79 9.37 -6.11 -10.46
N HIS A 80 8.09 -5.95 -10.09
CA HIS A 80 6.97 -6.37 -10.94
C HIS A 80 6.97 -5.65 -12.30
N LEU A 81 7.27 -4.36 -12.34
CA LEU A 81 7.38 -3.62 -13.60
C LEU A 81 8.51 -4.14 -14.48
N VAL A 82 9.68 -4.45 -13.89
CA VAL A 82 10.81 -5.04 -14.63
C VAL A 82 10.41 -6.39 -15.21
N GLU A 83 9.75 -7.24 -14.42
CA GLU A 83 9.25 -8.55 -14.88
C GLU A 83 8.26 -8.41 -16.05
N VAL A 84 7.27 -7.51 -15.93
CA VAL A 84 6.28 -7.26 -16.97
C VAL A 84 6.95 -6.76 -18.25
N LEU A 85 7.91 -5.84 -18.15
CA LEU A 85 8.64 -5.31 -19.30
C LEU A 85 9.58 -6.33 -19.94
N ALA A 86 10.16 -7.23 -19.15
CA ALA A 86 11.01 -8.33 -19.63
C ALA A 86 10.21 -9.51 -20.21
N SER A 87 8.89 -9.55 -19.99
CA SER A 87 8.04 -10.63 -20.48
C SER A 87 8.02 -10.69 -22.02
N PRO A 88 8.06 -11.90 -22.62
CA PRO A 88 8.02 -12.07 -24.08
C PRO A 88 6.78 -11.45 -24.73
N ASP A 89 5.66 -11.43 -24.02
CA ASP A 89 4.38 -10.89 -24.48
C ASP A 89 4.43 -9.37 -24.66
N TYR A 90 5.16 -8.65 -23.78
CA TYR A 90 5.39 -7.21 -23.94
C TYR A 90 6.41 -6.92 -25.06
N GLN A 91 7.46 -7.73 -25.17
CA GLN A 91 8.51 -7.56 -26.19
C GLN A 91 8.02 -7.83 -27.63
N GLN A 92 6.93 -8.59 -27.82
CA GLN A 92 6.31 -8.82 -29.14
C GLN A 92 5.30 -7.73 -29.56
N GLN A 93 4.97 -6.78 -28.68
CA GLN A 93 4.05 -5.66 -28.95
C GLN A 93 4.76 -4.34 -29.30
N VAL A 94 6.10 -4.30 -29.28
CA VAL A 94 6.95 -3.15 -29.64
C VAL A 94 7.66 -3.43 -30.96
#